data_AF-A0A1I0IZ91-F1
#
_entry.id   AF-A0A1I0IZ91-F1
#
_cell.length_a   1.000
_cell.length_b   1.000
_cell.length_c   1.000
_cell.angle_alpha   90.00
_cell.angle_beta   90.00
_cell.angle_gamma   90.00
#
_symmetry.space_group_name_H-M   'P 1'
#
loop_
_entity.id
_entity.type
_entity.pdbx_description
1 polymer ?
#
loop_
_entity_poly.entity_id
_entity_poly.type
_entity_poly.pdbx_seq_one_letter_code
_entity_poly.pdbx_strand_id
1 'polypeptide(L)'
;MLPPQEQEAIRSKFMELYEKAPLYLMLPKVNAVVAHAGIKEEMIGQHGKKVKTFVLYGDITGKTDAQGRPERRDWSKNYKGEKWIVYGHTPVLQPRFQQKTVNIDTGCVFGGKLTAFRLPEEETVSVPSQQPFLEEKFRTFPD
;
A
#
# COMPACT_ATOMS: atom_id res chain seq x y z
N MET A 1 -27.14 18.63 -3.74
CA MET A 1 -25.86 18.98 -3.08
C MET A 1 -26.14 19.08 -1.60
N LEU A 2 -25.25 18.61 -0.71
CA LEU A 2 -25.52 18.58 0.74
C LEU A 2 -25.61 19.99 1.33
N PRO A 3 -26.36 20.21 2.42
CA PRO A 3 -26.36 21.49 3.14
C PRO A 3 -24.97 21.90 3.64
N PRO A 4 -24.64 23.21 3.72
CA PRO A 4 -23.29 23.67 4.13
C PRO A 4 -22.82 23.13 5.48
N GLN A 5 -23.72 23.02 6.45
CA GLN A 5 -23.40 22.48 7.78
C GLN A 5 -23.00 21.00 7.74
N GLU A 6 -23.66 20.21 6.88
CA GLU A 6 -23.31 18.80 6.68
C GLU A 6 -21.98 18.66 5.93
N GLN A 7 -21.71 19.52 4.94
CA GLN A 7 -20.42 19.54 4.25
C GLN A 7 -19.27 19.80 5.23
N GLU A 8 -19.42 20.80 6.11
CA GLU A 8 -18.39 21.13 7.11
C GLU A 8 -18.20 19.97 8.09
N ALA A 9 -19.29 19.36 8.57
CA ALA A 9 -19.21 18.21 9.46
C ALA A 9 -18.47 17.00 8.82
N ILE A 10 -18.74 16.71 7.54
CA ILE A 10 -18.04 15.65 6.80
C ILE A 10 -16.56 15.99 6.63
N ARG A 11 -16.26 17.24 6.27
CA ARG A 11 -14.89 17.72 6.11
C ARG A 11 -14.10 17.59 7.42
N SER A 12 -14.64 18.03 8.54
CA SER A 12 -13.97 17.93 9.85
C SER A 12 -13.68 16.47 10.20
N LYS A 13 -14.66 15.56 10.00
CA LYS A 13 -14.48 14.12 10.26
C LYS A 13 -13.39 13.50 9.37
N PHE A 14 -13.34 13.87 8.10
CA PHE A 14 -12.33 13.37 7.18
C PHE A 14 -10.93 13.87 7.54
N MET A 15 -10.80 15.16 7.88
CA MET A 15 -9.53 15.75 8.33
C MET A 15 -9.05 15.07 9.61
N GLU A 16 -9.94 14.87 10.59
CA GLU A 16 -9.62 14.15 11.82
C GLU A 16 -9.14 12.73 11.55
N LEU A 17 -9.84 11.98 10.69
CA LEU A 17 -9.43 10.63 10.28
C LEU A 17 -8.03 10.63 9.66
N TYR A 18 -7.78 11.55 8.72
CA TYR A 18 -6.49 11.66 8.03
C TYR A 18 -5.35 12.03 8.98
N GLU A 19 -5.56 13.02 9.87
CA GLU A 19 -4.55 13.49 10.81
C GLU A 19 -4.23 12.46 11.90
N LYS A 20 -5.23 11.68 12.32
CA LYS A 20 -5.06 10.63 13.34
C LYS A 20 -4.65 9.27 12.76
N ALA A 21 -4.70 9.09 11.44
CA ALA A 21 -4.31 7.83 10.81
C ALA A 21 -2.83 7.51 11.12
N PRO A 22 -2.54 6.34 11.70
CA PRO A 22 -1.16 5.94 11.94
C PRO A 22 -0.44 5.71 10.61
N LEU A 23 0.86 5.97 10.59
CA LEU A 23 1.68 5.78 9.39
C LEU A 23 1.66 4.31 8.92
N TYR A 24 1.72 3.37 9.86
CA TYR A 24 1.58 1.94 9.64
C TYR A 24 1.00 1.29 10.90
N LEU A 25 0.44 0.09 10.77
CA LEU A 25 -0.17 -0.68 11.86
C LEU A 25 0.63 -1.94 12.13
N MET A 26 0.82 -2.28 13.41
CA MET A 26 1.34 -3.58 13.83
C MET A 26 0.20 -4.42 14.40
N LEU A 27 0.02 -5.63 13.88
CA LEU A 27 -1.05 -6.56 14.22
C LEU A 27 -0.43 -7.84 14.81
N PRO A 28 0.01 -7.82 16.09
CA PRO A 28 0.75 -8.93 16.69
C PRO A 28 -0.04 -10.24 16.73
N LYS A 29 -1.38 -10.16 16.84
CA LYS A 29 -2.26 -11.34 16.89
C LYS A 29 -2.20 -12.22 15.63
N VAL A 30 -1.84 -11.63 14.49
CA VAL A 30 -1.74 -12.32 13.19
C VAL A 30 -0.33 -12.19 12.59
N ASN A 31 0.65 -11.81 13.41
CA ASN A 31 2.05 -11.62 13.02
C ASN A 31 2.21 -10.77 11.74
N ALA A 32 1.53 -9.62 11.68
CA ALA A 32 1.51 -8.78 10.48
C ALA A 32 1.77 -7.30 10.75
N VAL A 33 2.24 -6.59 9.73
CA VAL A 33 2.39 -5.14 9.67
C VAL A 33 1.72 -4.64 8.39
N VAL A 34 0.90 -3.60 8.51
CA VAL A 34 0.18 -2.99 7.38
C VAL A 34 0.74 -1.60 7.13
N ALA A 35 1.23 -1.35 5.92
CA ALA A 35 1.84 -0.08 5.53
C ALA A 35 1.52 0.23 4.06
N HIS A 36 1.35 1.50 3.69
CA HIS A 36 0.95 1.87 2.32
C HIS A 36 1.92 1.35 1.25
N ALA A 37 3.16 1.85 1.17
CA ALA A 37 4.17 1.37 0.22
C ALA A 37 5.01 0.18 0.72
N GLY A 38 4.70 -0.31 1.92
CA GLY A 38 5.47 -1.31 2.65
C GLY A 38 6.41 -0.70 3.69
N ILE A 39 7.18 -1.56 4.35
CA ILE A 39 8.15 -1.19 5.38
C ILE A 39 9.21 -2.30 5.48
N LYS A 40 10.48 -1.93 5.66
CA LYS A 40 11.57 -2.90 5.88
C LYS A 40 11.60 -3.37 7.33
N GLU A 41 12.12 -4.57 7.58
CA GLU A 41 12.17 -5.15 8.94
C GLU A 41 12.87 -4.22 9.93
N GLU A 42 14.02 -3.65 9.55
CA GLU A 42 14.79 -2.75 10.41
C GLU A 42 14.09 -1.41 10.72
N MET A 43 13.02 -1.07 10.00
CA MET A 43 12.23 0.14 10.20
C MET A 43 10.99 -0.09 11.07
N ILE A 44 10.61 -1.34 11.34
CA ILE A 44 9.44 -1.65 12.16
C ILE A 44 9.71 -1.21 13.61
N GLY A 45 8.77 -0.47 14.20
CA GLY A 45 8.93 0.13 15.53
C GLY A 45 9.77 1.41 15.55
N GLN A 46 10.37 1.80 14.42
CA GLN A 46 11.14 3.04 14.31
C GLN A 46 10.24 4.23 13.91
N HIS A 47 10.73 5.43 14.18
CA HIS A 47 10.07 6.70 13.86
C HIS A 47 10.99 7.66 13.11
N GLY A 48 10.40 8.65 12.44
CA GLY A 48 11.13 9.74 11.79
C GLY A 48 10.97 9.79 10.27
N LYS A 49 11.64 10.76 9.66
CA LYS A 49 11.45 11.11 8.23
C LYS A 49 11.76 9.95 7.29
N LYS A 50 12.79 9.15 7.58
CA LYS A 50 13.15 7.99 6.74
C LYS A 50 12.05 6.93 6.70
N VAL A 51 11.48 6.57 7.85
CA VAL A 51 10.37 5.61 7.95
C VAL A 51 9.13 6.18 7.24
N LYS A 52 8.80 7.45 7.48
CA LYS A 52 7.68 8.13 6.80
C LYS A 52 7.84 8.13 5.28
N THR A 53 9.02 8.48 4.77
CA THR A 53 9.30 8.44 3.34
C THR A 53 9.13 7.04 2.77
N PHE A 54 9.66 6.02 3.45
CA PHE A 54 9.56 4.65 2.98
C PHE A 54 8.10 4.16 2.94
N VAL A 55 7.35 4.39 4.02
CA VAL A 55 5.95 3.94 4.11
C VAL A 55 5.05 4.65 3.10
N LEU A 56 5.33 5.90 2.74
CA LEU A 56 4.51 6.65 1.78
C LEU A 56 4.95 6.46 0.32
N TYR A 57 6.23 6.24 0.05
CA TYR A 57 6.79 6.31 -1.31
C TYR A 57 7.58 5.07 -1.75
N GLY A 58 7.84 4.14 -0.82
CA GLY A 58 8.63 2.93 -1.04
C GLY A 58 10.15 3.19 -1.05
N ASP A 59 10.89 2.22 -1.62
CA ASP A 59 12.35 2.26 -1.72
C ASP A 59 12.81 3.09 -2.93
N ILE A 60 12.66 4.42 -2.80
CA ILE A 60 13.12 5.37 -3.81
C ILE A 60 14.66 5.45 -3.83
N THR A 61 15.25 5.49 -5.04
CA THR A 61 16.71 5.61 -5.21
C THR A 61 17.21 7.06 -5.05
N GLY A 62 16.29 8.02 -5.09
CA GLY A 62 16.59 9.46 -5.18
C GLY A 62 16.77 9.96 -6.61
N LYS A 63 16.76 9.06 -7.61
CA LYS A 63 16.78 9.40 -9.04
C LYS A 63 15.37 9.38 -9.63
N THR A 64 15.22 9.99 -10.80
CA THR A 64 14.00 9.93 -11.62
C THR A 64 14.23 9.11 -12.87
N ASP A 65 13.20 8.41 -13.33
CA ASP A 65 13.19 7.75 -14.64
C ASP A 65 13.06 8.76 -15.79
N ALA A 66 13.10 8.29 -17.03
CA ALA A 66 12.96 9.12 -18.23
C ALA A 66 11.61 9.87 -18.33
N GLN A 67 10.63 9.51 -17.51
CA GLN A 67 9.32 10.15 -17.42
C GLN A 67 9.19 11.06 -16.18
N GLY A 68 10.31 11.32 -15.48
CA GLY A 68 10.35 12.18 -14.30
C GLY A 68 9.78 11.53 -13.03
N ARG A 69 9.49 10.23 -13.04
CA ARG A 69 8.92 9.52 -11.86
C ARG A 69 10.05 9.00 -10.99
N PRO A 70 9.88 8.93 -9.65
CA PRO A 70 10.89 8.36 -8.76
C PRO A 70 11.23 6.91 -9.15
N GLU A 71 12.51 6.65 -9.41
CA GLU A 71 13.04 5.31 -9.60
C GLU A 71 12.95 4.56 -8.26
N ARG A 72 12.44 3.33 -8.29
CA ARG A 72 12.17 2.53 -7.09
C ARG A 72 12.78 1.13 -7.22
N ARG A 73 13.46 0.70 -6.16
CA ARG A 73 13.93 -0.68 -6.01
C ARG A 73 12.78 -1.60 -5.61
N ASP A 74 12.93 -2.87 -5.94
CA ASP A 74 12.07 -3.92 -5.42
C ASP A 74 12.56 -4.37 -4.04
N TRP A 75 12.21 -3.61 -3.01
CA TRP A 75 12.60 -3.89 -1.63
C TRP A 75 12.09 -5.26 -1.14
N SER A 76 10.94 -5.69 -1.68
CA SER A 76 10.28 -6.92 -1.27
C SER A 76 11.08 -8.18 -1.58
N LYS A 77 12.00 -8.14 -2.56
CA LYS A 77 12.95 -9.24 -2.83
C LYS A 77 14.01 -9.42 -1.72
N ASN A 78 14.18 -8.42 -0.86
CA ASN A 78 15.22 -8.40 0.18
C ASN A 78 14.66 -8.49 1.60
N TYR A 79 13.35 -8.67 1.76
CA TYR A 79 12.68 -8.80 3.04
C TYR A 79 12.89 -10.19 3.67
N LYS A 80 13.67 -10.24 4.75
CA LYS A 80 14.01 -11.48 5.46
C LYS A 80 13.28 -11.65 6.79
N GLY A 81 12.27 -10.83 7.06
CA GLY A 81 11.51 -10.90 8.30
C GLY A 81 10.43 -11.98 8.25
N GLU A 82 9.96 -12.37 9.43
CA GLU A 82 8.93 -13.41 9.59
C GLU A 82 7.50 -12.85 9.63
N LYS A 83 7.36 -11.52 9.76
CA LYS A 83 6.04 -10.86 9.82
C LYS A 83 5.50 -10.68 8.42
N TRP A 84 4.20 -10.87 8.23
CA TRP A 84 3.57 -10.45 6.98
C TRP A 84 3.60 -8.94 6.83
N ILE A 85 4.21 -8.43 5.76
CA ILE A 85 4.07 -7.02 5.37
C ILE A 85 2.96 -6.93 4.31
N VAL A 86 1.80 -6.43 4.70
CA VAL A 86 0.65 -6.21 3.82
C VAL A 86 0.68 -4.75 3.36
N TYR A 87 0.69 -4.54 2.04
CA TYR A 87 0.85 -3.20 1.48
C TYR A 87 0.07 -2.99 0.18
N GLY A 88 -0.02 -1.73 -0.25
CA GLY A 88 -0.67 -1.32 -1.48
C GLY A 88 -0.26 0.09 -1.89
N HIS A 89 0.42 0.23 -3.03
CA HIS A 89 1.01 1.50 -3.50
C HIS A 89 1.30 1.50 -4.99
N THR A 90 1.70 0.34 -5.51
CA THR A 90 1.97 0.15 -6.93
C THR A 90 0.94 -0.85 -7.45
N PRO A 91 0.01 -0.43 -8.32
CA PRO A 91 -1.01 -1.33 -8.86
C PRO A 91 -0.40 -2.51 -9.60
N VAL A 92 -0.90 -3.72 -9.32
CA VAL A 92 -0.53 -5.00 -9.95
C VAL A 92 -1.79 -5.74 -10.41
N LEU A 93 -1.67 -6.58 -11.45
CA LEU A 93 -2.85 -7.27 -12.01
C LEU A 93 -3.46 -8.31 -11.06
N GLN A 94 -2.62 -9.01 -10.31
CA GLN A 94 -3.00 -9.94 -9.24
C GLN A 94 -2.17 -9.62 -7.98
N PRO A 95 -2.64 -10.00 -6.78
CA PRO A 95 -1.88 -9.81 -5.56
C PRO A 95 -0.48 -10.38 -5.70
N ARG A 96 0.52 -9.56 -5.40
CA ARG A 96 1.93 -9.95 -5.58
C ARG A 96 2.51 -10.40 -4.25
N PHE A 97 2.77 -11.69 -4.15
CA PHE A 97 3.51 -12.28 -3.05
C PHE A 97 5.00 -12.26 -3.36
N GLN A 98 5.80 -11.79 -2.42
CA GLN A 98 7.26 -11.86 -2.50
C GLN A 98 7.80 -11.98 -1.08
N GLN A 99 8.44 -13.12 -0.76
CA GLN A 99 8.81 -13.45 0.63
C GLN A 99 7.58 -13.32 1.56
N LYS A 100 7.73 -12.87 2.81
CA LYS A 100 6.61 -12.56 3.71
C LYS A 100 6.04 -11.16 3.47
N THR A 101 5.86 -10.78 2.21
CA THR A 101 5.22 -9.52 1.82
C THR A 101 4.14 -9.77 0.78
N VAL A 102 3.05 -8.99 0.83
CA VAL A 102 1.96 -9.07 -0.13
C VAL A 102 1.48 -7.68 -0.53
N ASN A 103 1.57 -7.39 -1.83
CA ASN A 103 0.94 -6.22 -2.44
C ASN A 103 -0.50 -6.56 -2.82
N ILE A 104 -1.47 -5.93 -2.17
CA ILE A 104 -2.91 -6.11 -2.45
C ILE A 104 -3.50 -4.99 -3.31
N ASP A 105 -2.71 -3.99 -3.70
CA ASP A 105 -3.13 -2.95 -4.63
C ASP A 105 -3.31 -3.54 -6.02
N THR A 106 -4.54 -3.94 -6.30
CA THR A 106 -4.96 -4.56 -7.55
C THR A 106 -5.64 -3.57 -8.48
N GLY A 107 -5.37 -2.27 -8.28
CA GLY A 107 -5.77 -1.21 -9.21
C GLY A 107 -7.27 -1.10 -9.43
N CYS A 108 -8.08 -1.24 -8.37
CA CYS A 108 -9.55 -1.19 -8.46
C CYS A 108 -10.05 0.01 -9.26
N VAL A 109 -9.53 1.22 -8.98
CA VAL A 109 -9.93 2.44 -9.68
C VAL A 109 -9.49 2.49 -11.15
N PHE A 110 -8.55 1.63 -11.55
CA PHE A 110 -8.02 1.50 -12.91
C PHE A 110 -8.62 0.31 -13.68
N GLY A 111 -9.80 -0.16 -13.24
CA GLY A 111 -10.51 -1.28 -13.85
C GLY A 111 -9.97 -2.66 -13.48
N GLY A 112 -9.14 -2.76 -12.44
CA GLY A 112 -8.65 -4.03 -11.89
C GLY A 112 -9.64 -4.64 -10.88
N LYS A 113 -9.16 -4.91 -9.66
CA LYS A 113 -9.96 -5.50 -8.57
C LYS A 113 -9.76 -4.73 -7.27
N LEU A 114 -10.71 -4.82 -6.35
CA LEU A 114 -10.48 -4.51 -4.94
C LEU A 114 -10.16 -5.83 -4.23
N THR A 115 -8.99 -5.92 -3.61
CA THR A 115 -8.50 -7.16 -3.00
C THR A 115 -8.24 -7.00 -1.51
N ALA A 116 -8.68 -7.99 -0.74
CA ALA A 116 -8.33 -8.19 0.66
C ALA A 116 -7.39 -9.41 0.79
N PHE A 117 -6.49 -9.35 1.78
CA PHE A 117 -5.69 -10.48 2.23
C PHE A 117 -6.14 -10.86 3.64
N ARG A 118 -6.55 -12.12 3.82
CA ARG A 118 -7.09 -12.64 5.07
C ARG A 118 -6.00 -13.34 5.85
N LEU A 119 -5.88 -13.00 7.12
CA LEU A 119 -4.98 -13.63 8.06
C LEU A 119 -5.78 -14.15 9.27
N PRO A 120 -5.48 -15.36 9.77
CA PRO A 120 -4.31 -16.18 9.46
C PRO A 120 -4.45 -17.12 8.25
N GLU A 121 -5.55 -17.07 7.50
CA GLU A 121 -5.83 -18.00 6.40
C GLU A 121 -4.83 -17.91 5.23
N GLU A 122 -4.12 -16.78 5.10
CA GLU A 122 -3.20 -16.47 4.00
C GLU A 122 -3.89 -16.54 2.61
N GLU A 123 -5.17 -16.18 2.57
CA GLU A 123 -6.02 -16.21 1.37
C GLU A 123 -6.32 -14.81 0.85
N THR A 124 -6.43 -14.68 -0.48
CA THR A 124 -6.89 -13.43 -1.10
C THR A 124 -8.34 -13.55 -1.55
N VAL A 125 -9.11 -12.49 -1.32
CA VAL A 125 -10.49 -12.37 -1.81
C VAL A 125 -10.59 -11.06 -2.57
N SER A 126 -11.17 -11.11 -3.77
CA SER A 126 -11.24 -9.95 -4.65
C SER A 126 -12.61 -9.77 -5.27
N VAL A 127 -13.01 -8.53 -5.47
CA VAL A 127 -14.19 -8.16 -6.28
C VAL A 127 -13.74 -7.36 -7.51
N PRO A 128 -14.33 -7.60 -8.70
CA PRO A 128 -13.95 -6.87 -9.91
C PRO A 128 -14.40 -5.41 -9.84
N SER A 129 -13.63 -4.54 -10.47
CA SER A 129 -14.01 -3.14 -10.66
C SER A 129 -15.12 -2.99 -11.70
N GLN A 130 -15.90 -1.90 -11.58
CA GLN A 130 -16.83 -1.44 -12.60
C GLN A 130 -16.24 -0.31 -13.47
N GLN A 131 -14.99 0.08 -13.21
CA GLN A 131 -14.29 1.13 -13.96
C GLN A 131 -13.69 0.58 -15.27
N PRO A 132 -13.48 1.43 -16.30
CA PRO A 132 -12.72 1.05 -17.48
C PRO A 132 -11.29 0.60 -17.12
N PHE A 133 -10.79 -0.41 -17.85
CA PHE A 133 -9.45 -0.93 -17.65
C PHE A 133 -8.39 -0.01 -18.26
N LEU A 134 -7.39 0.37 -17.46
CA LEU A 134 -6.26 1.22 -17.85
C LEU A 134 -4.95 0.47 -17.65
N GLU A 135 -4.51 -0.23 -18.70
CA GLU A 135 -3.36 -1.14 -18.66
C GLU A 135 -2.06 -0.44 -18.22
N GLU A 136 -1.85 0.81 -18.63
CA GLU A 136 -0.64 1.58 -18.36
C GLU A 136 -0.44 1.96 -16.88
N LYS A 137 -1.46 1.74 -16.04
CA LYS A 137 -1.40 1.98 -14.59
C LYS A 137 -0.82 0.81 -13.81
N PHE A 138 -0.73 -0.37 -14.42
CA PHE A 138 -0.28 -1.59 -13.76
C PHE A 138 1.23 -1.80 -13.96
N ARG A 139 1.93 -2.12 -12.87
CA ARG A 139 3.36 -2.42 -12.91
C ARG A 139 3.60 -3.91 -13.06
N THR A 140 4.54 -4.26 -13.92
CA THR A 140 5.12 -5.59 -14.01
C THR A 140 6.47 -5.62 -13.27
N PHE A 141 6.78 -6.77 -12.70
CA PHE A 141 8.06 -7.02 -12.03
C PHE A 141 8.76 -8.12 -12.82
N PRO A 142 10.02 -7.93 -13.24
CA PRO A 142 10.79 -9.03 -13.79
C PRO A 142 11.05 -10.05 -12.68
N ASP A 143 11.04 -11.32 -13.06
CA ASP A 143 11.42 -12.44 -12.19
C ASP A 143 12.82 -12.23 -11.59
#